data_AF-A0A355RDS8-F1
#
_entry.id   AF-A0A355RDS8-F1
#
_cell.length_a   1.000
_cell.length_b   1.000
_cell.length_c   1.000
_cell.angle_alpha   90.00
_cell.angle_beta   90.00
_cell.angle_gamma   90.00
#
_symmetry.space_group_name_H-M   'P 1'
#
loop_
_entity.id
_entity.type
_entity.pdbx_description
1 polymer ?
#
loop_
_entity_poly.entity_id
_entity_poly.type
_entity_poly.pdbx_seq_one_letter_code
_entity_poly.pdbx_strand_id
1 'polypeptide(L)'
;MTVGALNLPNRIFMSSLTRLRAPGNVANNIMAEHYRLRASAGLIISEGIPIMPVAVGYPHVPGIRSDSQVAGWRGVTNAVHEAGGRIFAQLWHVGRVSNPALAGTELPVAPSSMAAAGHIPFTRPKKS
;
A
#
# COMPACT_ATOMS: atom_id res chain seq x y z
N MET A 1 -6.94 17.57 17.50
CA MET A 1 -8.21 17.13 16.85
C MET A 1 -8.39 15.67 17.18
N THR A 2 -9.63 15.19 17.32
CA THR A 2 -9.89 13.79 17.65
C THR A 2 -10.47 13.06 16.44
N VAL A 3 -9.96 11.87 16.15
CA VAL A 3 -10.45 10.96 15.10
C VAL A 3 -10.58 9.57 15.73
N GLY A 4 -11.82 9.12 15.95
CA GLY A 4 -12.07 7.91 16.73
C GLY A 4 -11.40 7.99 18.10
N ALA A 5 -10.54 7.01 18.41
CA ALA A 5 -9.79 6.96 19.66
C ALA A 5 -8.46 7.76 19.65
N LEU A 6 -8.09 8.40 18.53
CA LEU A 6 -6.81 9.08 18.39
C LEU A 6 -6.94 10.60 18.53
N ASN A 7 -6.05 11.18 19.34
CA ASN A 7 -5.81 12.62 19.38
C ASN A 7 -4.62 12.97 18.47
N LEU A 8 -4.90 13.75 17.42
CA LEU A 8 -3.95 14.18 16.41
C LEU A 8 -3.37 15.57 16.76
N PRO A 9 -2.05 15.80 16.53
CA PRO A 9 -1.35 17.02 16.93
C PRO A 9 -1.69 18.23 16.05
N ASN A 10 -2.15 17.99 14.82
CA ASN A 10 -2.55 19.03 13.87
C ASN A 10 -3.54 18.45 12.83
N ARG A 11 -3.95 19.27 11.86
CA ARG A 11 -4.93 18.93 10.80
C ARG A 11 -4.28 18.74 9.42
N ILE A 12 -2.95 18.61 9.36
CA ILE A 12 -2.21 18.41 8.10
C ILE A 12 -1.96 16.91 7.94
N PHE A 13 -2.61 16.29 6.97
CA PHE A 13 -2.52 14.85 6.76
C PHE A 13 -1.63 14.52 5.56
N MET A 14 -0.88 13.42 5.67
CA MET A 14 -0.23 12.81 4.52
C MET A 14 -1.23 11.82 3.90
N SER A 15 -1.64 12.13 2.67
CA SER A 15 -2.52 11.23 1.89
C SER A 15 -1.80 9.93 1.54
N SER A 16 -2.57 8.93 1.12
CA SER A 16 -2.03 7.68 0.61
C SER A 16 -1.34 7.91 -0.74
N LEU A 17 -0.08 7.46 -0.85
CA LEU A 17 0.77 7.68 -2.01
C LEU A 17 1.57 6.41 -2.34
N THR A 18 1.09 5.60 -3.29
CA THR A 18 1.81 4.39 -3.75
C THR A 18 3.17 4.73 -4.35
N ARG A 19 4.26 4.14 -3.82
CA ARG A 19 5.64 4.47 -4.21
C ARG A 19 6.40 3.38 -4.93
N LEU A 20 5.91 2.14 -4.90
CA LEU A 20 6.56 0.97 -5.52
C LEU A 20 7.99 0.77 -4.99
N ARG A 21 8.14 0.73 -3.65
CA ARG A 21 9.44 0.63 -2.96
C ARG A 21 9.58 -0.62 -2.08
N ALA A 22 8.71 -1.61 -2.27
CA ALA A 22 8.72 -2.89 -1.54
C ALA A 22 9.12 -4.05 -2.48
N PRO A 23 10.41 -4.25 -2.80
CA PRO A 23 10.85 -5.47 -3.47
C PRO A 23 10.42 -6.71 -2.65
N GLY A 24 9.94 -7.75 -3.32
CA GLY A 24 9.34 -8.91 -2.65
C GLY A 24 8.01 -8.63 -1.93
N ASN A 25 7.39 -7.46 -2.16
CA ASN A 25 6.15 -7.02 -1.51
C ASN A 25 6.26 -6.92 0.02
N VAL A 26 7.46 -6.75 0.57
CA VAL A 26 7.73 -6.57 2.00
C VAL A 26 8.22 -5.14 2.26
N ALA A 27 7.62 -4.47 3.25
CA ALA A 27 8.06 -3.16 3.68
C ALA A 27 9.47 -3.22 4.31
N ASN A 28 10.29 -2.20 4.06
CA ASN A 28 11.72 -2.21 4.39
C ASN A 28 12.20 -0.90 5.04
N ASN A 29 13.49 -0.84 5.38
CA ASN A 29 14.10 0.29 6.08
C ASN A 29 13.99 1.63 5.32
N ILE A 30 14.03 1.61 3.98
CA ILE A 30 13.87 2.83 3.17
C ILE A 30 12.44 3.37 3.34
N MET A 31 11.45 2.49 3.36
CA MET A 31 10.07 2.87 3.61
C MET A 31 9.86 3.36 5.06
N ALA A 32 10.49 2.71 6.04
CA ALA A 32 10.42 3.15 7.44
C ALA A 32 10.96 4.57 7.60
N GLU A 33 12.14 4.85 7.03
CA GLU A 33 12.72 6.19 7.03
C GLU A 33 11.84 7.21 6.28
N HIS A 34 11.26 6.82 5.14
CA HIS A 34 10.35 7.67 4.37
C HIS A 34 9.17 8.17 5.20
N TYR A 35 8.53 7.29 5.98
CA TYR A 35 7.40 7.64 6.83
C TYR A 35 7.84 8.34 8.12
N ARG A 36 8.96 7.93 8.74
CA ARG A 36 9.53 8.59 9.93
C ARG A 36 9.79 10.07 9.69
N LEU A 37 10.39 10.42 8.56
CA LEU A 37 10.65 11.81 8.16
C LEU A 37 9.38 12.65 7.96
N ARG A 38 8.19 12.03 7.95
CA ARG A 38 6.88 12.69 7.78
C ARG A 38 5.98 12.54 9.01
N ALA A 39 6.50 12.02 10.12
CA ALA A 39 5.76 11.79 11.36
C ALA A 39 5.20 13.08 12.01
N SER A 40 5.62 14.26 11.56
CA SER A 40 5.03 15.55 11.95
C SER A 40 3.61 15.78 11.41
N ALA A 41 3.19 15.01 10.40
CA ALA A 41 1.80 15.01 9.93
C ALA A 41 0.85 14.62 11.07
N GLY A 42 -0.33 15.24 11.11
CA GLY A 42 -1.37 14.91 12.07
C GLY A 42 -1.74 13.43 12.02
N LEU A 43 -1.89 12.90 10.81
CA LEU A 43 -2.07 11.49 10.50
C LEU A 43 -1.42 11.18 9.15
N ILE A 44 -0.73 10.05 9.07
CA ILE A 44 -0.28 9.45 7.81
C ILE A 44 -1.25 8.35 7.42
N ILE A 45 -1.69 8.34 6.16
CA ILE A 45 -2.31 7.18 5.55
C ILE A 45 -1.24 6.51 4.67
N SER A 46 -0.94 5.23 4.94
CA SER A 46 0.08 4.50 4.19
C SER A 46 -0.24 4.45 2.70
N GLU A 47 0.75 4.09 1.88
CA GLU A 47 0.48 3.56 0.54
C GLU A 47 -0.48 2.37 0.57
N GLY A 48 -1.10 2.08 -0.59
CA GLY A 48 -2.05 0.98 -0.72
C GLY A 48 -1.42 -0.37 -0.40
N ILE A 49 -2.08 -1.13 0.47
CA ILE A 49 -1.63 -2.42 0.98
C ILE A 49 -2.55 -3.52 0.44
N PRO A 50 -2.14 -4.31 -0.57
CA PRO A 50 -2.97 -5.38 -1.11
C PRO A 50 -3.23 -6.48 -0.07
N ILE A 51 -4.51 -6.78 0.14
CA ILE A 51 -4.97 -7.74 1.15
C ILE A 51 -4.93 -9.21 0.69
N MET A 52 -4.72 -9.46 -0.61
CA MET A 52 -4.53 -10.80 -1.19
C MET A 52 -3.69 -10.75 -2.48
N PRO A 53 -3.16 -11.87 -3.01
CA PRO A 53 -2.41 -11.86 -4.27
C PRO A 53 -3.19 -11.24 -5.44
N VAL A 54 -4.48 -11.60 -5.60
CA VAL A 54 -5.35 -11.06 -6.66
C VAL A 54 -5.69 -9.57 -6.49
N ALA A 55 -5.38 -8.97 -5.33
CA ALA A 55 -5.61 -7.55 -5.05
C ALA A 55 -4.51 -6.63 -5.58
N VAL A 56 -3.43 -7.18 -6.15
CA VAL A 56 -2.25 -6.43 -6.61
C VAL A 56 -2.49 -5.85 -8.01
N GLY A 57 -2.28 -4.54 -8.18
CA GLY A 57 -2.35 -3.86 -9.48
C GLY A 57 -1.01 -3.32 -10.00
N TYR A 58 0.03 -3.30 -9.16
CA TYR A 58 1.34 -2.73 -9.51
C TYR A 58 2.48 -3.57 -8.90
N PRO A 59 3.66 -3.59 -9.53
CA PRO A 59 4.83 -4.26 -8.95
C PRO A 59 5.34 -3.53 -7.70
N HIS A 60 6.01 -4.25 -6.80
CA HIS A 60 6.69 -3.68 -5.63
C HIS A 60 5.80 -2.89 -4.65
N VAL A 61 4.51 -3.20 -4.61
CA VAL A 61 3.60 -2.71 -3.57
C VAL A 61 3.70 -3.59 -2.32
N PRO A 62 3.75 -3.04 -1.10
CA PRO A 62 3.85 -3.81 0.13
C PRO A 62 2.53 -4.50 0.49
N GLY A 63 2.55 -5.81 0.75
CA GLY A 63 1.39 -6.55 1.29
C GLY A 63 1.34 -6.54 2.82
N ILE A 64 0.35 -7.24 3.42
CA ILE A 64 0.21 -7.42 4.89
C ILE A 64 -0.31 -8.81 5.29
N ARG A 65 0.08 -9.84 4.56
CA ARG A 65 -0.55 -11.17 4.59
C ARG A 65 0.35 -12.28 5.12
N SER A 66 1.66 -12.07 5.06
CA SER A 66 2.66 -12.98 5.62
C SER A 66 3.29 -12.35 6.86
N ASP A 67 3.88 -13.20 7.71
CA ASP A 67 4.60 -12.73 8.89
C ASP A 67 5.75 -11.79 8.53
N SER A 68 6.44 -12.04 7.41
CA SER A 68 7.48 -11.15 6.90
C SER A 68 6.94 -9.77 6.50
N GLN A 69 5.75 -9.72 5.91
CA GLN A 69 5.08 -8.45 5.56
C GLN A 69 4.63 -7.70 6.80
N VAL A 70 4.06 -8.40 7.79
CA VAL A 70 3.67 -7.84 9.08
C VAL A 70 4.90 -7.31 9.83
N ALA A 71 6.01 -8.06 9.84
CA ALA A 71 7.27 -7.62 10.47
C ALA A 71 7.85 -6.37 9.78
N GLY A 72 7.84 -6.33 8.44
CA GLY A 72 8.25 -5.15 7.69
C GLY A 72 7.41 -3.92 8.04
N TRP A 73 6.08 -4.05 8.09
CA TRP A 73 5.20 -2.97 8.52
C TRP A 73 5.38 -2.58 9.97
N ARG A 74 5.67 -3.53 10.86
CA ARG A 74 5.99 -3.24 12.27
C ARG A 74 7.21 -2.31 12.37
N GLY A 75 8.25 -2.52 11.56
CA GLY A 75 9.39 -1.62 11.46
C GLY A 75 8.98 -0.19 11.05
N VAL A 76 8.09 -0.06 10.07
CA VAL A 76 7.55 1.24 9.64
C VAL A 76 6.73 1.91 10.75
N THR A 77 5.80 1.19 11.37
CA THR A 77 4.93 1.77 12.42
C THR A 77 5.74 2.17 13.65
N ASN A 78 6.74 1.37 14.03
CA ASN A 78 7.63 1.70 15.15
C ASN A 78 8.38 3.01 14.86
N ALA A 79 9.01 3.13 13.69
CA ALA A 79 9.73 4.34 13.32
C ALA A 79 8.82 5.59 13.32
N VAL A 80 7.58 5.47 12.83
CA VAL A 80 6.60 6.57 12.89
C VAL A 80 6.25 6.92 14.33
N HIS A 81 5.96 5.93 15.18
CA HIS A 81 5.56 6.14 16.58
C HIS A 81 6.70 6.68 17.44
N GLU A 82 7.93 6.20 17.25
CA GLU A 82 9.14 6.71 17.91
C GLU A 82 9.39 8.18 17.58
N ALA A 83 9.05 8.62 16.35
CA ALA A 83 9.07 10.03 15.96
C ALA A 83 7.80 10.81 16.39
N GLY A 84 6.93 10.20 17.20
CA GLY A 84 5.73 10.82 17.75
C GLY A 84 4.56 10.93 16.77
N GLY A 85 4.59 10.23 15.63
CA GLY A 85 3.57 10.26 14.58
C GLY A 85 2.43 9.26 14.81
N ARG A 86 1.46 9.26 13.88
CA ARG A 86 0.34 8.31 13.80
C ARG A 86 0.18 7.85 12.36
N ILE A 87 -0.06 6.56 12.14
CA ILE A 87 -0.20 6.00 10.79
C ILE A 87 -1.36 4.99 10.73
N PHE A 88 -2.18 5.09 9.69
CA PHE A 88 -3.20 4.12 9.32
C PHE A 88 -2.82 3.36 8.06
N ALA A 89 -3.24 2.09 8.00
CA ALA A 89 -3.07 1.21 6.85
C ALA A 89 -4.19 1.44 5.82
N GLN A 90 -3.85 1.78 4.58
CA GLN A 90 -4.81 1.78 3.47
C GLN A 90 -4.96 0.35 2.92
N LEU A 91 -5.92 -0.41 3.45
CA LEU A 91 -6.25 -1.72 2.91
C LEU A 91 -6.78 -1.60 1.48
N TRP A 92 -6.28 -2.44 0.58
CA TRP A 92 -6.48 -2.23 -0.85
C TRP A 92 -6.82 -3.50 -1.62
N HIS A 93 -7.74 -3.35 -2.57
CA HIS A 93 -8.05 -4.33 -3.60
C HIS A 93 -8.31 -3.60 -4.92
N VAL A 94 -7.47 -3.81 -5.94
CA VAL A 94 -7.60 -3.09 -7.22
C VAL A 94 -8.74 -3.58 -8.12
N GLY A 95 -9.19 -4.82 -7.91
CA GLY A 95 -10.23 -5.44 -8.70
C GLY A 95 -9.81 -5.56 -10.16
N ARG A 96 -10.66 -5.10 -11.08
CA ARG A 96 -10.39 -5.13 -12.53
C ARG A 96 -9.19 -4.30 -12.98
N VAL A 97 -8.63 -3.45 -12.13
CA VAL A 97 -7.41 -2.66 -12.43
C VAL A 97 -6.17 -3.50 -12.08
N SER A 98 -6.10 -4.72 -12.62
CA SER A 98 -4.98 -5.66 -12.48
C SER A 98 -4.72 -6.42 -13.79
N ASN A 99 -3.63 -7.18 -13.85
CA ASN A 99 -3.26 -8.03 -14.97
C ASN A 99 -3.00 -9.46 -14.45
N PRO A 100 -3.30 -10.53 -15.22
CA PRO A 100 -3.00 -11.91 -14.85
C PRO A 100 -1.59 -12.14 -14.30
N ALA A 101 -0.58 -11.47 -14.86
CA ALA A 101 0.82 -11.56 -14.41
C ALA A 101 1.04 -11.06 -12.96
N LEU A 102 0.19 -10.15 -12.48
CA LEU A 102 0.24 -9.61 -11.12
C LEU A 102 -0.75 -10.30 -10.20
N ALA A 103 -1.94 -10.64 -10.71
CA ALA A 103 -3.00 -11.27 -9.94
C ALA A 103 -2.69 -12.73 -9.57
N GLY A 104 -1.79 -13.39 -10.31
CA GLY A 104 -1.46 -14.81 -10.10
C GLY A 104 -2.63 -15.75 -10.44
N THR A 105 -3.59 -15.26 -11.23
CA THR A 105 -4.78 -15.97 -11.70
C THR A 105 -4.96 -15.71 -13.20
N GLU A 106 -5.85 -16.48 -13.85
CA GLU A 106 -6.11 -16.32 -15.29
C GLU A 106 -6.67 -14.94 -15.64
N LEU A 107 -7.54 -14.37 -14.78
CA LEU A 107 -8.13 -13.05 -14.94
C LEU A 107 -8.27 -12.32 -13.59
N PRO A 108 -8.13 -10.98 -13.55
CA PRO A 108 -8.50 -10.17 -12.40
C PRO A 108 -9.96 -10.37 -11.99
N VAL A 109 -10.23 -10.24 -10.69
CA VAL A 109 -11.60 -10.30 -10.16
C VAL A 109 -12.29 -8.93 -10.23
N ALA A 110 -13.59 -8.95 -10.50
CA ALA A 110 -14.42 -7.76 -10.66
C ALA A 110 -15.87 -8.06 -10.28
N PRO A 111 -16.69 -7.06 -9.93
CA PRO A 111 -18.12 -7.26 -9.69
C PRO A 111 -18.89 -7.63 -10.98
N SER A 112 -18.32 -7.38 -12.16
CA SER A 112 -18.92 -7.72 -13.46
C SER A 112 -17.81 -7.93 -14.50
N SER A 113 -18.12 -8.65 -15.58
CA SER A 113 -17.21 -8.98 -16.69
C SER A 113 -16.94 -7.78 -17.63
N MET A 114 -16.53 -6.65 -17.06
CA MET A 114 -16.19 -5.43 -17.79
C MET A 114 -14.73 -5.07 -17.57
N ALA A 115 -13.96 -5.07 -18.66
CA ALA A 115 -12.56 -4.64 -18.64
C ALA A 115 -12.42 -3.21 -18.11
N ALA A 116 -11.32 -2.95 -17.40
CA ALA A 116 -10.94 -1.58 -17.06
C ALA A 116 -10.56 -0.82 -18.35
N ALA A 117 -10.94 0.45 -18.43
CA ALA A 117 -10.48 1.31 -19.52
C ALA A 117 -9.00 1.68 -19.31
N GLY A 118 -8.24 1.72 -20.41
CA GLY A 118 -6.82 2.13 -20.39
C GLY A 118 -5.84 0.95 -20.23
N HIS A 119 -4.57 1.30 -20.04
CA HIS A 119 -3.47 0.33 -19.89
C HIS A 119 -2.93 0.36 -18.47
N ILE A 120 -2.61 -0.82 -17.91
CA ILE A 120 -1.99 -0.91 -16.59
C ILE A 120 -0.50 -0.58 -16.71
N PRO A 121 -0.05 0.53 -16.11
CA PRO A 121 1.35 0.94 -16.18
C PRO A 121 2.28 -0.18 -15.69
N PHE A 122 3.48 -0.26 -16.25
CA PHE A 122 4.53 -1.23 -15.87
C PHE A 122 4.24 -2.71 -16.20
N THR A 123 3.17 -3.00 -16.93
CA THR A 123 3.01 -4.29 -17.62
C THR A 123 3.36 -4.12 -19.09
N ARG A 124 4.35 -4.88 -19.59
CA ARG A 124 4.60 -4.96 -21.04
C ARG A 124 3.45 -5.80 -21.63
N PRO A 125 2.76 -5.34 -22.69
CA PRO A 125 1.82 -6.22 -23.39
C PRO A 125 2.58 -7.46 -23.87
N LYS A 126 2.03 -8.65 -23.64
CA LYS A 126 2.49 -9.83 -24.37
C LYS A 126 2.24 -9.54 -25.85
N LYS A 127 3.29 -9.54 -26.67
CA LYS A 127 3.12 -9.54 -28.12
C LYS A 127 2.32 -10.79 -28.48
N SER A 128 1.15 -10.58 -29.08
CA SER A 128 0.43 -11.59 -29.85
C SER A 128 1.24 -11.98 -31.08
#